data_AF-A0A0D2HJB6-F1
#
_entry.id   AF-A0A0D2HJB6-F1
#
_cell.length_a   1.000
_cell.length_b   1.000
_cell.length_c   1.000
_cell.angle_alpha   90.00
_cell.angle_beta   90.00
_cell.angle_gamma   90.00
#
_symmetry.space_group_name_H-M   'P 1'
#
loop_
_entity.id
_entity.type
_entity.pdbx_description
1 polymer ?
#
loop_
_entity_poly.entity_id
_entity_poly.type
_entity_poly.pdbx_seq_one_letter_code
_entity_poly.pdbx_strand_id
1 'polypeptide(L)'
;MATELNLKIFERSFAYFSRDLENVQRDWEKVTTYGKSLGVLDISLQLNYTNQFLEWTLDAESNDLLDDQRTTALLQNDAALSGGFHCLRGLETKVET
;
A
#
# COMPACT_ATOMS: atom_id res chain seq x y z
N MET A 1 15.55 -6.06 -19.09
CA MET A 1 14.43 -5.75 -18.16
C MET A 1 13.20 -5.17 -18.85
N ALA A 2 13.26 -4.66 -20.09
CA ALA A 2 12.06 -4.19 -20.82
C ALA A 2 11.40 -5.32 -21.64
N THR A 3 10.80 -6.30 -20.96
CA THR A 3 9.98 -7.35 -21.60
C THR A 3 8.49 -7.06 -21.40
N GLU A 4 7.64 -7.65 -22.25
CA GLU A 4 6.19 -7.55 -22.11
C GLU A 4 5.70 -8.09 -20.75
N LEU A 5 6.29 -9.20 -20.28
CA LEU A 5 6.01 -9.74 -18.95
C LEU A 5 6.32 -8.72 -17.83
N ASN A 6 7.48 -8.07 -17.90
CA ASN A 6 7.86 -7.09 -16.87
C ASN A 6 6.96 -5.85 -16.91
N LEU A 7 6.47 -5.45 -18.09
CA LEU A 7 5.47 -4.40 -18.21
C LEU A 7 4.17 -4.79 -17.50
N LYS A 8 3.67 -6.02 -17.71
CA LYS A 8 2.49 -6.52 -17.00
C LYS A 8 2.69 -6.60 -15.48
N ILE A 9 3.87 -7.01 -15.03
CA ILE A 9 4.21 -6.98 -13.60
C ILE A 9 4.15 -5.55 -13.08
N PHE A 10 4.76 -4.60 -13.79
CA PHE A 10 4.78 -3.19 -13.38
C PHE A 10 3.37 -2.57 -13.35
N GLU A 11 2.52 -2.83 -14.35
CA GLU A 11 1.11 -2.40 -14.36
C GLU A 11 0.36 -2.85 -13.09
N ARG A 12 0.57 -4.11 -12.67
CA ARG A 12 -0.06 -4.69 -11.48
C ARG A 12 0.52 -4.16 -10.17
N SER A 13 1.82 -3.91 -10.14
CA SER A 13 2.52 -3.36 -8.96
C SER A 13 2.23 -1.88 -8.74
N PHE A 14 1.87 -1.12 -9.78
CA PHE A 14 1.77 0.34 -9.73
C PHE A 14 0.86 0.86 -8.60
N ALA A 15 -0.28 0.20 -8.38
CA ALA A 15 -1.24 0.58 -7.34
C ALA A 15 -0.71 0.42 -5.89
N TYR A 16 0.36 -0.35 -5.69
CA TYR A 16 0.90 -0.68 -4.36
C TYR A 16 2.10 0.18 -3.95
N PHE A 17 2.57 1.08 -4.82
CA PHE A 17 3.64 1.99 -4.43
C PHE A 17 3.15 2.95 -3.35
N SER A 18 3.87 3.00 -2.24
CA SER A 18 3.66 4.05 -1.24
C SER A 18 4.01 5.40 -1.86
N ARG A 19 3.11 6.37 -1.71
CA ARG A 19 3.24 7.70 -2.30
C ARG A 19 4.17 8.60 -1.47
N ASP A 20 4.18 8.41 -0.16
CA ASP A 20 4.94 9.21 0.81
C ASP A 20 6.01 8.38 1.54
N LEU A 21 6.14 7.09 1.23
CA LEU A 21 7.09 6.16 1.86
C LEU A 21 6.94 6.09 3.39
N GLU A 22 5.78 6.48 3.93
CA GLU A 22 5.54 6.43 5.36
C GLU A 22 5.52 4.97 5.85
N ASN A 23 6.21 4.71 6.96
CA ASN A 23 5.98 3.49 7.72
C ASN A 23 4.66 3.63 8.50
N VAL A 24 3.65 2.86 8.09
CA VAL A 24 2.32 2.85 8.72
C VAL A 24 2.38 2.17 10.09
N GLN A 25 2.19 2.94 11.17
CA GLN A 25 2.36 2.46 12.55
C GLN A 25 1.45 1.26 12.87
N ARG A 26 0.16 1.36 12.51
CA ARG A 26 -0.82 0.30 12.75
C ARG A 26 -0.40 -1.03 12.14
N ASP A 27 0.14 -1.02 10.93
CA ASP A 27 0.54 -2.24 10.25
C ASP A 27 1.77 -2.85 10.94
N TRP A 28 2.73 -2.03 11.36
CA TRP A 28 3.87 -2.43 12.17
C TRP A 28 3.47 -3.08 13.50
N GLU A 29 2.52 -2.47 14.23
CA GLU A 29 2.00 -3.02 15.49
C GLU A 29 1.33 -4.38 15.27
N LYS A 30 0.50 -4.48 14.23
CA LYS A 30 -0.21 -5.71 13.87
C LYS A 30 0.76 -6.84 13.51
N VAL A 31 1.72 -6.59 12.62
CA VAL A 31 2.65 -7.65 12.18
C VAL A 31 3.64 -8.03 13.29
N THR A 32 4.02 -7.09 14.16
CA THR A 32 4.89 -7.37 15.30
C THR A 32 4.18 -8.25 16.32
N THR A 33 2.92 -7.92 16.64
CA THR A 33 2.10 -8.75 17.53
C THR A 33 1.90 -10.14 16.95
N TYR A 34 1.62 -10.22 15.64
CA TYR A 34 1.47 -11.48 14.95
C TYR A 34 2.76 -12.32 14.98
N GLY A 35 3.91 -11.72 14.69
CA GLY A 35 5.21 -12.40 14.74
C GLY A 35 5.57 -12.90 16.15
N LYS A 36 5.22 -12.15 17.20
CA LYS A 36 5.34 -12.61 18.59
C LYS A 36 4.44 -13.81 18.86
N SER A 37 3.19 -13.79 18.39
CA SER A 37 2.26 -14.91 18.55
C SER A 37 2.70 -16.18 17.82
N LEU A 38 3.40 -16.03 16.70
CA LEU A 38 4.00 -17.14 15.95
C LEU A 38 5.28 -17.68 16.59
N GLY A 39 5.84 -16.99 17.59
CA GLY A 39 7.12 -17.35 18.21
C GLY A 39 8.35 -17.08 17.33
N VAL A 40 8.20 -16.34 16.23
CA VAL A 40 9.32 -15.95 15.35
C VAL A 40 9.98 -14.63 15.78
N LEU A 41 9.28 -13.83 16.58
CA LEU A 41 9.80 -12.60 17.18
C LEU A 41 9.88 -12.73 18.69
N ASP A 42 10.92 -12.15 19.29
CA ASP A 42 11.05 -12.06 20.74
C ASP A 42 9.94 -11.18 21.34
N ILE A 43 9.41 -11.57 22.51
CA ILE A 43 8.33 -10.85 23.20
C ILE A 43 8.75 -9.42 23.55
N SER A 44 10.04 -9.22 23.87
CA SER A 44 10.62 -7.92 24.23
C SER A 44 10.89 -7.00 23.04
N LEU A 45 10.79 -7.51 21.80
CA LEU A 45 11.08 -6.75 20.60
C LEU A 45 10.23 -5.47 20.52
N GLN A 46 10.91 -4.34 20.32
CA GLN A 46 10.33 -3.04 20.04
C GLN A 46 10.28 -2.78 18.54
N LEU A 47 9.37 -1.91 18.09
CA LEU A 47 9.24 -1.51 16.69
C LEU A 47 10.55 -0.88 16.20
N ASN A 48 11.07 -1.36 15.08
CA ASN A 48 12.39 -1.01 14.56
C ASN A 48 12.30 -0.27 13.20
N TYR A 49 11.37 0.68 13.11
CA TYR A 49 11.24 1.59 11.96
C TYR A 49 11.28 3.05 12.44
N THR A 50 11.51 3.98 11.51
CA THR A 50 11.45 5.42 11.80
C THR A 50 11.01 6.21 10.57
N ASN A 51 10.16 7.22 10.79
CA ASN A 51 9.76 8.21 9.79
C ASN A 51 10.50 9.56 10.00
N GLN A 52 11.45 9.65 10.94
CA GLN A 52 12.12 10.91 11.32
C GLN A 52 12.94 11.55 10.20
N PHE A 53 13.29 10.78 9.18
CA PHE A 53 14.06 11.25 8.02
C PHE A 53 13.17 11.62 6.82
N LEU A 54 11.84 11.49 6.96
CA LEU A 54 10.90 11.94 5.93
C LEU A 54 10.66 13.44 6.14
N GLU A 55 11.04 14.24 5.14
CA GLU A 55 10.98 15.71 5.22
C GLU A 55 9.73 16.30 4.54
N TRP A 56 8.91 15.48 3.91
CA TRP A 56 7.68 15.89 3.22
C TRP A 56 6.43 15.63 4.06
N THR A 57 5.32 16.27 3.65
CA THR A 57 4.01 16.05 4.27
C THR A 57 3.53 14.63 3.98
N LEU A 58 3.20 13.91 5.05
CA LEU A 58 2.64 12.56 4.99
C LEU A 58 1.14 12.64 4.70
N ASP A 59 0.62 11.63 4.01
CA ASP A 59 -0.81 11.55 3.75
C ASP A 59 -1.59 11.27 5.05
N ALA A 60 -2.87 11.63 5.07
CA ALA A 60 -3.72 11.27 6.21
C ALA A 60 -3.90 9.74 6.26
N GLU A 61 -3.89 9.18 7.46
CA GLU A 61 -4.25 7.77 7.64
C GLU A 61 -5.66 7.51 7.08
N SER A 62 -5.79 6.39 6.38
CA SER A 62 -7.09 5.96 5.87
C SER A 62 -8.04 5.61 7.01
N ASN A 63 -9.27 6.10 6.90
CA ASN A 63 -10.32 5.87 7.89
C ASN A 63 -10.98 4.49 7.76
N ASP A 64 -10.94 3.83 6.58
CA ASP A 64 -11.56 2.52 6.35
C ASP A 64 -10.66 1.58 5.53
N LEU A 65 -9.93 0.74 6.25
CA LEU A 65 -8.99 -0.22 5.68
C LEU A 65 -9.64 -1.35 4.90
N LEU A 66 -10.87 -1.73 5.27
CA LEU A 66 -11.57 -2.80 4.57
C LEU A 66 -12.05 -2.29 3.22
N ASP A 67 -12.49 -1.03 3.17
CA ASP A 67 -12.88 -0.40 1.92
C ASP A 67 -11.69 -0.21 0.98
N ASP A 68 -10.53 0.25 1.49
CA ASP A 68 -9.31 0.36 0.69
C ASP A 68 -8.86 -0.99 0.12
N GLN A 69 -8.92 -2.06 0.92
CA GLN A 69 -8.57 -3.41 0.47
C GLN A 69 -9.52 -3.91 -0.62
N ARG A 70 -10.82 -3.65 -0.49
CA ARG A 70 -11.81 -4.00 -1.52
C ARG A 70 -11.56 -3.20 -2.80
N THR A 71 -11.33 -1.91 -2.69
CA THR A 71 -11.07 -1.02 -3.83
C THR A 71 -9.80 -1.46 -4.56
N THR A 72 -8.75 -1.81 -3.81
CA THR A 72 -7.52 -2.39 -4.36
C THR A 72 -7.82 -3.69 -5.12
N ALA A 73 -8.62 -4.59 -4.56
CA ALA A 73 -8.94 -5.85 -5.21
C ALA A 73 -9.71 -5.65 -6.53
N LEU A 74 -10.67 -4.70 -6.56
CA LEU A 74 -11.39 -4.34 -7.78
C LEU A 74 -10.44 -3.76 -8.85
N LEU A 75 -9.56 -2.85 -8.44
CA LEU A 75 -8.55 -2.25 -9.32
C LEU A 75 -7.62 -3.30 -9.94
N GLN A 76 -7.21 -4.29 -9.15
CA GLN A 76 -6.34 -5.37 -9.61
C GLN A 76 -7.02 -6.30 -10.61
N ASN A 77 -8.33 -6.54 -10.45
CA ASN A 77 -9.12 -7.28 -11.44
C ASN A 77 -9.25 -6.51 -12.75
N ASP A 78 -9.50 -5.19 -12.67
CA ASP A 78 -9.54 -4.35 -13.88
C ASP A 78 -8.19 -4.34 -14.60
N ALA A 79 -7.08 -4.07 -13.89
CA ALA A 79 -5.74 -4.06 -14.45
C ALA A 79 -5.34 -5.41 -15.08
N ALA A 80 -5.90 -6.53 -14.63
CA ALA A 80 -5.69 -7.84 -15.25
C ALA A 80 -6.38 -7.97 -16.63
N LEU A 81 -7.51 -7.30 -16.83
CA LEU A 81 -8.29 -7.33 -18.06
C LEU A 81 -7.87 -6.22 -19.04
N SER A 82 -7.69 -5.00 -18.54
CA SER A 82 -7.51 -3.78 -19.32
C SER A 82 -6.04 -3.34 -19.43
N GLY A 83 -5.16 -3.77 -18.51
CA GLY A 83 -3.81 -3.26 -18.36
C GLY A 83 -3.77 -1.81 -17.88
N GLY A 84 -2.65 -1.12 -18.12
CA GLY A 84 -2.47 0.28 -17.75
C GLY A 84 -2.00 0.53 -16.32
N PHE A 85 -1.83 1.82 -15.97
CA PHE A 85 -1.29 2.28 -14.70
C PHE A 85 -2.38 2.99 -13.90
N HIS A 86 -2.91 2.30 -12.90
CA HIS A 86 -3.99 2.83 -12.07
C HIS A 86 -3.52 2.93 -10.62
N CYS A 87 -3.80 4.05 -9.98
CA CYS A 87 -3.53 4.28 -8.57
C CYS A 87 -4.87 4.50 -7.86
N LEU A 88 -4.95 4.07 -6.61
CA LEU A 88 -6.04 4.43 -5.70
C LEU A 88 -5.91 5.91 -5.37
N ARG A 89 -6.30 6.80 -6.29
CA ARG A 89 -6.66 8.16 -5.90
C ARG A 89 -8.06 8.04 -5.30
N GLY A 90 -8.32 8.74 -4.19
CA GLY A 90 -9.69 9.13 -3.89
C GLY A 90 -10.26 9.68 -5.19
N LEU A 91 -11.36 9.08 -5.66
CA LEU A 91 -12.05 9.49 -6.88
C LEU A 91 -12.33 10.99 -6.76
N GLU A 92 -11.42 11.84 -7.25
CA GLU A 92 -11.75 13.21 -7.63
C GLU A 92 -12.76 13.02 -8.74
N THR A 93 -14.03 13.08 -8.36
CA THR A 93 -15.16 13.18 -9.26
C THR A 93 -14.75 14.12 -10.38
N LYS A 94 -14.64 13.60 -11.60
CA LYS A 94 -14.69 14.42 -12.80
C LYS A 94 -16.03 15.15 -12.73
N VAL A 95 -16.02 16.36 -12.19
CA VAL A 95 -17.07 17.34 -12.44
C VAL A 95 -16.80 17.80 -13.87
N GLU A 96 -17.48 17.16 -14.81
CA GLU A 96 -17.64 17.71 -16.15
C GLU A 96 -18.34 19.07 -16.01
N THR A 97 -17.73 20.10 -16.60
CA THR A 97 -18.26 21.47 -16.67
C THR A 97 -18.90 21.70 -18.02
#